data_AF-A0A8J4LAM5-F1
#
_entry.id   AF-A0A8J4LAM5-F1
#
_cell.length_a   1.000
_cell.length_b   1.000
_cell.length_c   1.000
_cell.angle_alpha   90.00
_cell.angle_beta   90.00
_cell.angle_gamma   90.00
#
_symmetry.space_group_name_H-M   'P 1'
#
loop_
_entity.id
_entity.type
_entity.pdbx_description
1 polymer ?
#
loop_
_entity_poly.entity_id
_entity_poly.type
_entity_poly.pdbx_seq_one_letter_code
_entity_poly.pdbx_strand_id
1 'polypeptide(L)'
;RREMRPFGVQVSIIEPGGFRTGMIDPATVVKGFKHLWERLPAETQAAYGHHYLETCEYILITFLLHRLSSSRLSHVTGVMAHALLARFPRSRYAAGWDARLALLPLSYCPAWLTDAA
;
A
#
# COMPACT_ATOMS: atom_id res chain seq x y z
N ARG A 1 -16.71 -7.52 -10.64
CA ARG A 1 -17.38 -8.22 -9.49
C ARG A 1 -18.87 -8.37 -9.68
N ARG A 2 -19.64 -7.27 -9.77
CA ARG A 2 -21.10 -7.33 -10.01
C ARG A 2 -21.41 -7.93 -11.37
N GLU A 3 -20.63 -7.56 -12.38
CA GLU A 3 -20.69 -8.10 -13.75
C GLU A 3 -20.35 -9.58 -13.87
N MET A 4 -19.55 -10.14 -12.94
CA MET A 4 -19.15 -11.54 -12.98
C MET A 4 -20.17 -12.48 -12.29
N ARG A 5 -21.11 -11.91 -11.52
CA ARG A 5 -22.12 -12.69 -10.79
C ARG A 5 -23.02 -13.55 -11.70
N PRO A 6 -23.51 -13.06 -12.86
CA PRO A 6 -24.33 -13.88 -13.76
C PRO A 6 -23.61 -15.14 -14.28
N PHE A 7 -22.28 -15.11 -14.32
CA PHE A 7 -21.45 -16.23 -14.77
C PHE A 7 -21.09 -17.21 -13.63
N GLY A 8 -21.64 -17.02 -12.42
CA GLY A 8 -21.29 -17.83 -11.25
C GLY A 8 -19.86 -17.62 -10.75
N VAL A 9 -19.15 -16.61 -11.26
CA VAL A 9 -17.74 -16.35 -10.91
C VAL A 9 -17.65 -15.45 -9.69
N GLN A 10 -17.05 -15.99 -8.62
CA GLN A 10 -16.78 -15.25 -7.40
C GLN A 10 -15.41 -14.58 -7.47
N VAL A 11 -15.41 -13.25 -7.47
CA VAL A 11 -14.18 -12.45 -7.43
C VAL A 11 -13.97 -11.98 -5.99
N SER A 12 -12.73 -12.07 -5.49
CA SER A 12 -12.27 -11.60 -4.18
C SER A 12 -11.09 -10.63 -4.34
N ILE A 13 -10.97 -9.60 -3.48
CA ILE A 13 -9.83 -8.66 -3.46
C ILE A 13 -9.06 -8.95 -2.19
N ILE A 14 -7.74 -9.02 -2.33
CA ILE A 14 -6.80 -9.22 -1.23
C ILE A 14 -6.00 -7.94 -1.11
N GLU A 15 -6.05 -7.34 0.07
CA GLU A 15 -5.41 -6.08 0.38
C GLU A 15 -4.33 -6.32 1.40
N PRO A 16 -3.07 -6.47 0.96
CA PRO A 16 -1.95 -6.59 1.85
C PRO A 16 -1.67 -5.24 2.53
N GLY A 17 -1.32 -5.29 3.82
CA GLY A 17 -0.66 -4.20 4.52
C GLY A 17 0.82 -4.08 4.13
N GLY A 18 1.61 -3.46 4.99
CA GLY A 18 3.06 -3.38 4.88
C GLY A 18 3.70 -4.76 5.01
N PHE A 19 4.25 -5.28 3.92
CA PHE A 19 5.05 -6.50 3.91
C PHE A 19 6.41 -6.25 3.28
N ARG A 20 7.47 -6.75 3.93
CA ARG A 20 8.85 -6.65 3.44
C ARG A 20 9.02 -7.47 2.17
N THR A 21 8.90 -6.78 1.05
CA THR A 21 9.13 -7.26 -0.31
C THR A 21 10.14 -6.33 -0.98
N GLY A 22 10.74 -6.76 -2.08
CA GLY A 22 11.71 -5.93 -2.82
C GLY A 22 11.12 -4.59 -3.32
N MET A 23 9.78 -4.47 -3.38
CA MET A 23 9.11 -3.24 -3.79
C MET A 23 9.26 -2.11 -2.78
N ILE A 24 9.34 -2.43 -1.48
CA ILE A 24 9.46 -1.44 -0.39
C ILE A 24 10.87 -1.37 0.19
N ASP A 25 11.85 -1.93 -0.51
CA ASP A 25 13.25 -1.81 -0.13
C ASP A 25 13.67 -0.33 -0.16
N PRO A 26 14.15 0.25 0.97
CA PRO A 26 14.43 1.67 1.05
C PRO A 26 15.44 2.14 -0.01
N ALA A 27 16.47 1.33 -0.30
CA ALA A 27 17.48 1.71 -1.28
C ALA A 27 16.89 1.78 -2.70
N THR A 28 16.06 0.79 -3.05
CA THR A 28 15.38 0.72 -4.34
C THR A 28 14.39 1.87 -4.52
N VAL A 29 13.59 2.16 -3.50
CA VAL A 29 12.59 3.25 -3.52
C VAL A 29 13.28 4.61 -3.62
N VAL A 30 14.29 4.87 -2.79
CA VAL A 30 15.05 6.14 -2.82
C VAL A 30 15.70 6.36 -4.19
N LYS A 31 16.30 5.31 -4.77
CA LYS A 31 16.92 5.38 -6.09
C LYS A 31 15.90 5.66 -7.19
N GLY A 32 14.76 4.96 -7.17
CA GLY A 32 13.68 5.18 -8.14
C GLY A 32 13.12 6.60 -8.06
N PHE A 33 12.95 7.12 -6.85
CA PHE A 33 12.43 8.47 -6.64
C PHE A 33 13.40 9.56 -7.13
N LYS A 34 14.70 9.44 -6.84
CA LYS A 34 15.72 10.35 -7.38
C LYS A 34 15.73 10.36 -8.91
N HIS A 35 15.68 9.16 -9.51
CA HIS A 35 15.65 9.04 -10.96
C HIS A 35 14.40 9.67 -11.59
N LEU A 36 13.23 9.53 -10.94
CA LEU A 36 12.01 10.20 -11.39
C LEU A 36 12.13 11.72 -11.27
N TRP A 37 12.68 12.22 -10.15
CA TRP A 37 12.86 13.64 -9.93
C TRP A 37 13.73 14.29 -11.00
N GLU A 38 14.88 13.68 -11.31
CA GLU A 38 15.82 14.19 -12.33
C GLU A 38 15.18 14.30 -13.72
N ARG A 39 14.12 13.54 -13.99
CA ARG A 39 13.41 13.51 -15.27
C ARG A 39 12.18 14.43 -15.32
N LEU A 40 11.81 15.06 -14.20
CA LEU A 40 10.69 15.99 -14.18
C LEU A 40 11.03 17.29 -14.94
N PRO A 41 10.06 17.92 -15.61
CA PRO A 41 10.24 19.27 -16.14
C PRO A 41 10.63 20.27 -15.06
N ALA A 42 11.44 21.26 -15.41
CA ALA A 42 11.93 22.27 -14.46
C ALA A 42 10.79 23.04 -13.76
N GLU A 43 9.69 23.31 -14.47
CA GLU A 43 8.49 23.92 -13.91
C GLU A 43 7.88 23.07 -12.78
N THR A 44 7.81 21.75 -12.99
CA THR A 44 7.28 20.82 -11.98
C THR A 44 8.24 20.68 -10.80
N GLN A 45 9.56 20.59 -11.04
CA GLN A 45 10.55 20.58 -9.95
C GLN A 45 10.49 21.85 -9.11
N ALA A 46 10.30 23.02 -9.75
CA ALA A 46 10.14 24.29 -9.07
C ALA A 46 8.83 24.37 -8.27
N ALA A 47 7.72 23.82 -8.80
CA ALA A 47 6.42 23.81 -8.14
C ALA A 47 6.42 22.95 -6.85
N TYR A 48 7.07 21.79 -6.88
CA TYR A 48 7.25 20.95 -5.68
C TYR A 48 8.36 21.47 -4.75
N GLY A 49 9.36 22.15 -5.32
CA GLY A 49 10.52 22.68 -4.61
C GLY A 49 11.58 21.62 -4.32
N HIS A 50 12.85 22.02 -4.33
CA HIS A 50 13.97 21.11 -4.02
C HIS A 50 13.90 20.52 -2.61
N HIS A 51 13.24 21.22 -1.69
CA HIS A 51 12.98 20.70 -0.35
C HIS A 51 12.23 19.37 -0.42
N TYR A 52 11.23 19.19 -1.29
CA TYR A 52 10.50 17.91 -1.39
C TYR A 52 11.37 16.66 -1.61
N LEU A 53 12.52 16.81 -2.27
CA LEU A 53 13.49 15.73 -2.48
C LEU A 53 14.48 15.60 -1.31
N GLU A 54 14.86 16.72 -0.70
CA GLU A 54 15.85 16.81 0.38
C GLU A 54 15.26 16.61 1.79
N THR A 55 14.00 17.00 1.98
CA THR A 55 13.25 16.77 3.21
C THR A 55 13.25 15.28 3.37
N CYS A 56 13.91 14.85 4.43
CA CYS A 56 14.06 13.46 4.76
C CYS A 56 12.70 12.77 4.93
N GLU A 57 11.56 13.47 4.91
CA GLU A 57 10.19 12.95 4.97
C GLU A 57 9.96 11.75 4.04
N TYR A 58 10.24 11.83 2.74
CA TYR A 58 9.94 10.67 1.86
C TYR A 58 10.82 9.46 2.19
N ILE A 59 12.10 9.70 2.51
CA ILE A 59 13.06 8.66 2.90
C ILE A 59 12.70 8.07 4.27
N LEU A 60 12.34 8.92 5.24
CA LEU A 60 11.91 8.59 6.59
C LEU A 60 10.62 7.79 6.55
N ILE A 61 9.62 8.24 5.78
CA ILE A 61 8.36 7.53 5.56
C ILE A 61 8.65 6.17 4.95
N THR A 62 9.49 6.08 3.92
CA THR A 62 9.87 4.80 3.32
C THR A 62 10.55 3.88 4.34
N PHE A 63 11.48 4.39 5.14
CA PHE A 63 12.14 3.62 6.20
C PHE A 63 11.18 3.21 7.32
N LEU A 64 10.27 4.09 7.73
CA LEU A 64 9.23 3.83 8.73
C LEU A 64 8.29 2.75 8.23
N LEU A 65 7.78 2.88 7.00
CA LEU A 65 6.93 1.88 6.34
C LEU A 65 7.64 0.53 6.25
N HIS A 66 8.91 0.50 5.83
CA HIS A 66 9.69 -0.73 5.79
C HIS A 66 9.90 -1.34 7.20
N ARG A 67 10.12 -0.51 8.22
CA ARG A 67 10.32 -0.97 9.61
C ARG A 67 9.03 -1.54 10.19
N LEU A 68 7.91 -0.86 9.98
CA LEU A 68 6.56 -1.27 10.41
C LEU A 68 6.02 -2.46 9.61
N SER A 69 6.58 -2.71 8.42
CA SER A 69 6.20 -3.84 7.58
C SER A 69 6.61 -5.18 8.19
N SER A 70 5.71 -6.15 8.07
CA SER A 70 5.93 -7.53 8.51
C SER A 70 6.82 -8.29 7.53
N SER A 71 7.74 -9.10 8.03
CA SER A 71 8.51 -10.06 7.22
C SER A 71 7.75 -11.35 6.91
N ARG A 72 6.64 -11.62 7.60
CA ARG A 72 5.83 -12.83 7.40
C ARG A 72 4.88 -12.67 6.22
N LEU A 73 5.37 -12.97 5.01
CA LEU A 73 4.57 -13.02 3.78
C LEU A 73 3.48 -14.10 3.81
N SER A 74 3.61 -15.09 4.70
CA SER A 74 2.64 -16.18 4.89
C SER A 74 1.23 -15.72 5.23
N HIS A 75 1.06 -14.51 5.77
CA HIS A 75 -0.26 -13.93 6.02
C HIS A 75 -1.03 -13.64 4.73
N VAL A 76 -0.34 -13.17 3.70
CA VAL A 76 -0.95 -12.90 2.39
C VAL A 76 -1.34 -14.22 1.73
N THR A 77 -0.42 -15.19 1.70
CA THR A 77 -0.68 -16.49 1.08
C THR A 77 -1.74 -17.29 1.83
N GLY A 78 -1.81 -17.19 3.15
CA GLY A 78 -2.87 -17.80 3.96
C GLY A 78 -4.25 -17.21 3.65
N VAL A 79 -4.33 -15.88 3.47
CA VAL A 79 -5.56 -15.21 3.04
C VAL A 79 -5.95 -15.61 1.61
N MET A 80 -4.98 -15.74 0.70
CA MET A 80 -5.21 -16.26 -0.65
C MET A 80 -5.78 -17.68 -0.60
N ALA A 81 -5.16 -18.57 0.17
CA ALA A 81 -5.63 -19.95 0.32
C ALA A 81 -7.06 -19.99 0.89
N HIS A 82 -7.35 -19.18 1.91
CA HIS A 82 -8.71 -19.07 2.44
C HIS A 82 -9.70 -18.55 1.39
N ALA A 83 -9.33 -17.54 0.59
CA ALA A 83 -10.21 -17.00 -0.45
C ALA A 83 -10.55 -18.02 -1.54
N LEU A 84 -9.63 -18.94 -1.83
CA LEU A 84 -9.81 -20.00 -2.83
C LEU A 84 -10.59 -21.21 -2.27
N LEU A 85 -10.36 -21.57 -1.01
CA LEU A 85 -10.90 -22.80 -0.42
C LEU A 85 -12.20 -22.60 0.39
N ALA A 86 -12.55 -21.36 0.72
CA ALA A 86 -13.76 -21.10 1.51
C ALA A 86 -15.02 -21.44 0.71
N ARG A 87 -15.98 -22.10 1.37
CA ARG A 87 -17.32 -22.35 0.82
C ARG A 87 -18.07 -21.06 0.48
N PHE A 88 -17.84 -20.00 1.28
CA PHE A 88 -18.40 -18.67 1.07
C PHE A 88 -17.30 -17.60 1.19
N PRO A 89 -16.51 -17.39 0.11
CA PRO A 89 -15.46 -16.39 0.11
C PRO A 89 -16.02 -14.98 0.39
N ARG A 90 -15.32 -14.19 1.18
CA ARG A 90 -15.65 -12.77 1.36
C ARG A 90 -15.31 -12.00 0.10
N SER A 91 -15.97 -10.86 -0.07
CA SER A 91 -15.58 -9.97 -1.15
C SER A 91 -14.15 -9.44 -0.91
N ARG A 92 -13.88 -8.82 0.23
CA ARG A 92 -12.60 -8.15 0.52
C ARG A 92 -11.90 -8.83 1.69
N TYR A 93 -10.59 -9.06 1.55
CA TYR A 93 -9.76 -9.61 2.60
C TYR A 93 -8.58 -8.69 2.88
N ALA A 94 -8.50 -8.19 4.10
CA ALA A 94 -7.30 -7.51 4.59
C ALA A 94 -6.31 -8.54 5.12
N ALA A 95 -5.09 -8.54 4.56
CA ALA A 95 -3.97 -9.36 4.97
C ALA A 95 -2.95 -8.49 5.72
N GLY A 96 -2.69 -8.81 6.99
CA GLY A 96 -1.90 -7.96 7.90
C GLY A 96 -2.76 -7.36 9.01
N TRP A 97 -2.13 -7.11 10.16
CA TRP A 97 -2.78 -6.49 11.31
C TRP A 97 -2.95 -4.98 11.09
N ASP A 98 -1.92 -4.35 10.53
CA ASP A 98 -1.86 -2.95 10.12
C ASP A 98 -2.93 -2.60 9.08
N ALA A 99 -3.13 -3.46 8.06
CA ALA A 99 -4.21 -3.30 7.09
C ALA A 99 -5.60 -3.30 7.76
N ARG A 100 -5.76 -4.09 8.83
CA ARG A 100 -7.03 -4.22 9.55
C ARG A 100 -7.27 -3.12 10.57
N LEU A 101 -6.24 -2.64 11.25
CA LEU A 101 -6.39 -1.70 12.38
C LEU A 101 -6.02 -0.24 12.06
N ALA A 102 -5.25 0.02 11.02
CA ALA A 102 -4.89 1.38 10.62
C ALA A 102 -5.63 1.80 9.35
N LEU A 103 -5.43 1.06 8.25
CA LEU A 103 -5.99 1.43 6.94
C LEU A 103 -7.51 1.29 6.87
N LEU A 104 -8.06 0.20 7.43
CA LEU A 104 -9.50 -0.03 7.37
C LEU A 104 -10.28 1.05 8.14
N PRO A 105 -9.96 1.39 9.40
CA PRO A 105 -10.66 2.46 10.11
C PRO A 105 -10.48 3.83 9.44
N LEU A 106 -9.27 4.15 8.99
CA LEU A 106 -8.98 5.41 8.30
C LEU A 106 -9.83 5.57 7.02
N SER A 107 -10.08 4.48 6.29
CA SER A 107 -10.94 4.50 5.09
C SER A 107 -12.41 4.84 5.37
N TYR A 108 -12.86 4.71 6.62
CA TYR A 108 -14.19 5.11 7.06
C TYR A 108 -14.20 6.43 7.84
N CYS A 109 -13.03 7.03 8.10
CA CYS A 109 -12.93 8.31 8.78
C CYS A 109 -13.33 9.47 7.85
N PRO A 110 -13.83 10.59 8.40
CA PRO A 110 -14.08 11.80 7.62
C PRO A 110 -12.79 12.33 6.98
N ALA A 111 -12.90 12.91 5.79
CA ALA A 111 -11.76 13.45 5.03
C ALA A 111 -10.89 14.42 5.84
N TRP A 112 -11.50 15.27 6.67
CA TRP A 112 -10.76 16.24 7.49
C TRP A 112 -9.83 15.59 8.53
N LEU A 113 -10.15 14.37 8.98
CA LEU A 113 -9.29 13.63 9.92
C LEU A 113 -8.15 12.92 9.20
N THR A 114 -8.39 12.50 7.95
CA THR A 114 -7.38 11.83 7.13
C THR A 114 -6.41 12.79 6.48
N ASP A 115 -6.84 14.02 6.18
CA ASP A 115 -6.00 15.06 5.54
C ASP A 115 -5.07 15.74 6.55
N ALA A 116 -5.38 15.63 7.85
CA ALA A 116 -4.59 16.21 8.95
C ALA A 116 -3.55 15.24 9.56
N ALA A 117 -3.55 13.97 9.13
CA ALA A 117 -2.70 12.89 9.63
C ALA A 117 -1.51 12.64 8.69
#